data_AF-A0A8B0SH84-F1
#
_entry.id   AF-A0A8B0SH84-F1
#
_cell.length_a   1.000
_cell.length_b   1.000
_cell.length_c   1.000
_cell.angle_alpha   90.00
_cell.angle_beta   90.00
_cell.angle_gamma   90.00
#
_symmetry.space_group_name_H-M   'P 1'
#
loop_
_entity.id
_entity.type
_entity.pdbx_description
1 polymer ?
#
loop_
_entity_poly.entity_id
_entity_poly.type
_entity_poly.pdbx_seq_one_letter_code
_entity_poly.pdbx_strand_id
1 'polypeptide(L)'
;MNTITRQRGATLIFSLVMLLVMTTLALSSVRGIGLQERMASNLYDRDLAFHAAESALRAGENAIAINPIPAGMVNCSPDSGVSCPPVPSTVFQNDNTHWTNVSEEFAMNNNMMLGTPQYHIQLMGSGNGAGQLGQQNSANSNQYGFNGGSLTEQYYRITARSSNPGLAQSRAIVVLQTTVKRNI
;
A
#
# COMPACT_ATOMS: atom_id res chain seq x y z
N MET A 1 81.93 -18.69 28.02
CA MET A 1 80.79 -19.02 28.90
C MET A 1 79.74 -17.93 28.71
N ASN A 2 78.67 -18.18 27.94
CA ASN A 2 77.64 -17.18 27.68
C ASN A 2 76.48 -17.38 28.67
N THR A 3 76.29 -16.45 29.61
CA THR A 3 75.21 -16.50 30.58
C THR A 3 73.91 -16.04 29.93
N ILE A 4 72.95 -16.95 29.77
CA ILE A 4 71.63 -16.67 29.21
C ILE A 4 70.82 -15.92 30.28
N THR A 5 70.64 -14.61 30.10
CA THR A 5 69.79 -13.76 30.93
C THR A 5 68.33 -14.18 30.80
N ARG A 6 67.67 -14.56 31.90
CA ARG A 6 66.23 -14.85 31.96
C ARG A 6 65.43 -13.57 31.71
N GLN A 7 64.88 -13.41 30.50
CA GLN A 7 63.89 -12.38 30.21
C GLN A 7 62.63 -12.63 31.03
N ARG A 8 62.29 -11.71 31.95
CA ARG A 8 60.99 -11.67 32.62
C ARG A 8 60.00 -10.99 31.68
N GLY A 9 59.36 -11.80 30.83
CA GLY A 9 58.47 -11.32 29.79
C GLY A 9 57.15 -10.76 30.33
N ALA A 10 56.83 -9.51 29.97
CA ALA A 10 55.51 -8.91 30.12
C ALA A 10 54.55 -9.28 28.96
N THR A 11 54.87 -10.36 28.23
CA THR A 11 54.18 -10.78 27.00
C THR A 11 52.71 -11.10 27.23
N LEU A 12 52.35 -11.65 28.40
CA LEU A 12 50.96 -11.92 28.79
C LEU A 12 50.11 -10.64 28.88
N ILE A 13 50.69 -9.55 29.42
CA ILE A 13 49.96 -8.28 29.56
C ILE A 13 49.76 -7.67 28.18
N PHE A 14 50.80 -7.70 27.34
CA PHE A 14 50.72 -7.19 25.97
C PHE A 14 49.72 -7.97 25.11
N SER A 15 49.67 -9.30 25.22
CA SER A 15 48.71 -10.12 24.50
C SER A 15 47.27 -9.85 24.97
N LEU A 16 47.06 -9.66 26.27
CA LEU A 16 45.74 -9.35 26.82
C LEU A 16 45.25 -7.96 26.40
N VAL A 17 46.13 -6.96 26.37
CA VAL A 17 45.82 -5.61 25.86
C VAL A 17 45.47 -5.66 24.37
N MET A 18 46.26 -6.37 23.56
CA MET A 18 45.94 -6.54 22.14
C MET A 18 44.63 -7.29 21.91
N LEU A 19 44.36 -8.34 22.69
CA LEU A 19 43.09 -9.06 22.64
C LEU A 19 41.90 -8.14 22.97
N LEU A 20 42.05 -7.29 23.99
CA LEU A 20 41.03 -6.33 24.41
C LEU A 20 40.78 -5.25 23.34
N VAL A 21 41.84 -4.74 22.71
CA VAL A 21 41.72 -3.80 21.59
C VAL A 21 41.00 -4.45 20.41
N MET A 22 41.38 -5.68 20.03
CA MET A 22 40.70 -6.41 18.95
C MET A 22 39.22 -6.67 19.24
N THR A 23 38.87 -7.06 20.47
CA THR A 23 37.47 -7.32 20.84
C THR A 23 36.63 -6.05 20.84
N THR A 24 37.14 -4.93 21.36
CA THR A 24 36.39 -3.66 21.34
C THR A 24 36.13 -3.15 19.92
N LEU A 25 37.10 -3.29 19.01
CA LEU A 25 36.92 -2.98 17.59
C LEU A 25 35.87 -3.90 16.94
N ALA A 26 35.93 -5.21 17.21
CA ALA A 26 34.95 -6.17 16.69
C ALA A 26 33.52 -5.87 17.18
N LEU A 27 33.34 -5.58 18.47
CA LEU A 27 32.02 -5.21 19.04
C LEU A 27 31.46 -3.91 18.45
N SER A 28 32.32 -2.92 18.19
CA SER A 28 31.89 -1.66 17.57
C SER A 28 31.31 -1.89 16.17
N SER A 29 31.92 -2.78 15.38
CA SER A 29 31.44 -3.13 14.04
C SER A 29 30.08 -3.86 14.06
N VAL A 30 29.86 -4.77 15.02
CA VAL A 30 28.59 -5.52 15.16
C VAL A 30 27.41 -4.59 15.50
N ARG A 31 27.64 -3.55 16.30
CA ARG A 31 26.59 -2.57 16.64
C ARG A 31 26.05 -1.83 15.40
N GLY A 32 26.90 -1.57 14.40
CA GLY A 32 26.49 -0.97 13.14
C GLY A 32 25.60 -1.89 12.30
N ILE A 33 25.95 -3.18 12.25
CA ILE A 33 25.21 -4.21 11.51
C ILE A 33 23.78 -4.35 12.05
N GLY A 34 23.60 -4.35 13.37
CA GLY A 34 22.27 -4.48 13.97
C GLY A 34 21.31 -3.33 13.65
N LEU A 35 21.82 -2.10 13.47
CA LEU A 35 20.99 -0.97 13.02
C LEU A 35 20.59 -1.11 11.55
N GLN A 36 21.52 -1.55 10.70
CA GLN A 36 21.26 -1.80 9.28
C GLN A 36 20.24 -2.91 9.07
N GLU A 37 20.33 -3.99 9.86
CA GLU A 37 19.37 -5.10 9.82
C GLU A 37 17.95 -4.62 10.17
N ARG A 38 17.78 -3.81 11.23
CA ARG A 38 16.47 -3.26 11.60
C ARG A 38 15.91 -2.32 10.54
N MET A 39 16.76 -1.48 9.93
CA MET A 39 16.33 -0.61 8.82
C MET A 39 15.92 -1.44 7.60
N ALA A 40 16.68 -2.48 7.25
CA ALA A 40 16.35 -3.39 6.15
C ALA A 40 15.03 -4.14 6.40
N SER A 41 14.80 -4.61 7.63
CA SER A 41 13.53 -5.25 8.03
C SER A 41 12.35 -4.30 7.89
N ASN A 42 12.46 -3.08 8.39
CA ASN A 42 11.38 -2.08 8.30
C ASN A 42 11.08 -1.68 6.85
N LEU A 43 12.12 -1.58 6.00
CA LEU A 43 11.95 -1.30 4.58
C LEU A 43 11.23 -2.46 3.88
N TYR A 44 11.65 -3.70 4.15
CA TYR A 44 11.03 -4.90 3.61
C TYR A 44 9.54 -5.01 4.01
N ASP A 45 9.21 -4.77 5.28
CA ASP A 45 7.81 -4.79 5.74
C ASP A 45 6.96 -3.72 5.04
N ARG A 46 7.53 -2.53 4.77
CA ARG A 46 6.85 -1.47 4.03
C ARG A 46 6.64 -1.84 2.56
N ASP A 47 7.63 -2.44 1.90
CA ASP A 47 7.52 -2.86 0.50
C ASP A 47 6.47 -3.95 0.34
N LEU A 48 6.42 -4.91 1.28
CA LEU A 48 5.38 -5.93 1.31
C LEU A 48 3.99 -5.32 1.50
N ALA A 49 3.85 -4.34 2.40
CA ALA A 49 2.60 -3.61 2.60
C ALA A 49 2.20 -2.81 1.33
N PHE A 50 3.17 -2.26 0.59
CA PHE A 50 2.89 -1.55 -0.66
C PHE A 50 2.36 -2.49 -1.74
N HIS A 51 3.01 -3.64 -1.95
CA HIS A 51 2.53 -4.66 -2.89
C HIS A 51 1.10 -5.09 -2.55
N ALA A 52 0.83 -5.35 -1.26
CA ALA A 52 -0.51 -5.68 -0.78
C ALA A 52 -1.56 -4.60 -1.08
N ALA A 53 -1.23 -3.33 -0.85
CA ALA A 53 -2.11 -2.23 -1.19
C ALA A 53 -2.34 -2.13 -2.70
N GLU A 54 -1.33 -2.42 -3.53
CA GLU A 54 -1.47 -2.46 -4.99
C GLU A 54 -2.38 -3.61 -5.44
N SER A 55 -2.27 -4.80 -4.85
CA SER A 55 -3.18 -5.91 -5.20
C SER A 55 -4.62 -5.60 -4.83
N ALA A 56 -4.85 -4.95 -3.68
CA ALA A 56 -6.17 -4.45 -3.32
C ALA A 56 -6.70 -3.38 -4.28
N LEU A 57 -5.84 -2.48 -4.73
CA LEU A 57 -6.21 -1.46 -5.71
C LEU A 57 -6.68 -2.10 -7.02
N ARG A 58 -5.87 -3.03 -7.55
CA ARG A 58 -6.20 -3.78 -8.78
C ARG A 58 -7.49 -4.60 -8.63
N ALA A 59 -7.71 -5.23 -7.48
CA ALA A 59 -8.94 -5.96 -7.20
C ALA A 59 -10.18 -5.04 -7.20
N GLY A 60 -10.05 -3.83 -6.62
CA GLY A 60 -11.12 -2.82 -6.63
C GLY A 60 -11.41 -2.28 -8.04
N GLU A 61 -10.37 -2.06 -8.85
CA GLU A 61 -10.51 -1.68 -10.26
C GLU A 61 -11.22 -2.77 -11.06
N ASN A 62 -10.84 -4.03 -10.87
CA ASN A 62 -11.49 -5.18 -11.51
C ASN A 62 -12.95 -5.33 -11.07
N ALA A 63 -13.25 -5.11 -9.78
CA ALA A 63 -14.62 -5.15 -9.27
C ALA A 63 -15.51 -4.12 -9.98
N ILE A 64 -15.00 -2.88 -10.18
CA ILE A 64 -15.71 -1.85 -10.94
C ILE A 64 -15.76 -2.20 -12.42
N ALA A 65 -14.74 -2.86 -12.99
CA ALA A 65 -14.70 -3.30 -14.39
C ALA A 65 -15.73 -4.40 -14.71
N ILE A 66 -16.05 -5.26 -13.74
CA ILE A 66 -17.07 -6.31 -13.90
C ILE A 66 -18.48 -5.75 -13.65
N ASN A 67 -18.66 -4.99 -12.57
CA ASN A 67 -19.96 -4.48 -12.15
C ASN A 67 -19.87 -2.97 -11.82
N PRO A 68 -20.69 -2.10 -12.45
CA PRO A 68 -20.71 -0.67 -12.12
C PRO A 68 -21.22 -0.37 -10.71
N ILE A 69 -21.91 -1.31 -10.04
CA ILE A 69 -22.38 -1.15 -8.66
C ILE A 69 -21.88 -2.33 -7.84
N PRO A 70 -20.57 -2.40 -7.54
CA PRO A 70 -20.00 -3.50 -6.78
C PRO A 70 -20.47 -3.46 -5.31
N ALA A 71 -20.48 -4.62 -4.67
CA ALA A 71 -20.87 -4.75 -3.27
C ALA A 71 -19.93 -3.95 -2.36
N GLY A 72 -20.50 -3.27 -1.36
CA GLY A 72 -19.74 -2.42 -0.43
C GLY A 72 -19.43 -1.01 -0.95
N MET A 73 -19.82 -0.69 -2.19
CA MET A 73 -19.70 0.67 -2.73
C MET A 73 -20.52 1.68 -1.92
N VAL A 74 -19.93 2.85 -1.66
CA VAL A 74 -20.64 4.01 -1.11
C VAL A 74 -20.94 5.00 -2.22
N ASN A 75 -22.19 5.41 -2.33
CA ASN A 75 -22.55 6.52 -3.22
C ASN A 75 -22.18 7.84 -2.54
N CYS A 76 -21.20 8.52 -3.11
CA CYS A 76 -20.68 9.82 -2.69
C CYS A 76 -21.01 10.91 -3.73
N SER A 77 -21.99 10.66 -4.61
CA SER A 77 -22.42 11.66 -5.59
C SER A 77 -23.01 12.87 -4.87
N PRO A 78 -22.98 14.06 -5.51
CA PRO A 78 -23.59 15.26 -4.93
C PRO A 78 -25.06 15.09 -4.52
N ASP A 79 -25.78 14.21 -5.21
CA ASP A 79 -27.21 13.93 -4.98
C ASP A 79 -27.48 12.94 -3.84
N SER A 80 -26.45 12.21 -3.37
CA SER A 80 -26.59 11.16 -2.36
C SER A 80 -26.81 11.69 -0.94
N GLY A 81 -26.46 12.95 -0.66
CA GLY A 81 -26.46 13.53 0.68
C GLY A 81 -25.44 12.88 1.65
N VAL A 82 -24.61 11.95 1.18
CA VAL A 82 -23.58 11.28 1.97
C VAL A 82 -22.29 12.10 1.95
N SER A 83 -21.75 12.41 3.13
CA SER A 83 -20.45 13.07 3.23
C SER A 83 -19.32 12.05 3.10
N CYS A 84 -18.56 12.14 2.02
CA CYS A 84 -17.40 11.29 1.78
C CYS A 84 -16.10 12.09 1.85
N PRO A 85 -15.39 12.07 2.99
CA PRO A 85 -14.10 12.74 3.10
C PRO A 85 -13.11 12.16 2.07
N PRO A 86 -12.12 12.94 1.59
CA PRO A 86 -11.12 12.47 0.63
C PRO A 86 -10.42 11.18 1.04
N VAL A 87 -10.15 11.04 2.33
CA VAL A 87 -9.69 9.80 2.96
C VAL A 87 -10.80 9.32 3.89
N PRO A 88 -11.35 8.11 3.70
CA PRO A 88 -12.37 7.58 4.60
C PRO A 88 -11.86 7.55 6.06
N SER A 89 -12.70 7.94 7.02
CA SER A 89 -12.34 7.98 8.44
C SER A 89 -11.96 6.60 9.01
N THR A 90 -12.43 5.53 8.36
CA THR A 90 -12.20 4.14 8.73
C THR A 90 -10.87 3.58 8.23
N VAL A 91 -10.13 4.30 7.37
CA VAL A 91 -8.88 3.83 6.73
C VAL A 91 -7.85 3.33 7.75
N PHE A 92 -7.61 4.11 8.81
CA PHE A 92 -6.61 3.82 9.85
C PHE A 92 -7.22 3.29 11.15
N GLN A 93 -8.51 2.97 11.15
CA GLN A 93 -9.20 2.42 12.30
C GLN A 93 -9.37 0.91 12.14
N ASN A 94 -9.52 0.18 13.24
CA ASN A 94 -9.93 -1.23 13.21
C ASN A 94 -11.44 -1.34 12.90
N ASP A 95 -11.81 -0.81 11.75
CA ASP A 95 -13.18 -0.77 11.25
C ASP A 95 -13.17 -1.20 9.77
N ASN A 96 -13.99 -2.19 9.44
CA ASN A 96 -14.15 -2.73 8.09
C ASN A 96 -15.45 -2.24 7.43
N THR A 97 -16.13 -1.25 8.00
CA THR A 97 -17.36 -0.69 7.42
C THR A 97 -17.08 -0.15 6.02
N HIS A 98 -17.81 -0.68 5.02
CA HIS A 98 -17.63 -0.44 3.58
C HIS A 98 -16.28 -0.88 2.98
N TRP A 99 -15.47 -1.65 3.71
CA TRP A 99 -14.26 -2.26 3.17
C TRP A 99 -14.56 -3.68 2.68
N THR A 100 -14.06 -4.01 1.50
CA THR A 100 -14.17 -5.35 0.92
C THR A 100 -12.80 -6.02 0.95
N ASN A 101 -12.75 -7.25 1.45
CA ASN A 101 -11.55 -8.07 1.40
C ASN A 101 -11.26 -8.50 -0.03
N VAL A 102 -9.99 -8.50 -0.39
CA VAL A 102 -9.53 -9.01 -1.67
C VAL A 102 -9.80 -10.51 -1.78
N SER A 103 -10.28 -10.96 -2.94
CA SER A 103 -10.52 -12.38 -3.25
C SER A 103 -9.21 -13.14 -3.47
N GLU A 104 -9.27 -14.48 -3.42
CA GLU A 104 -8.09 -15.34 -3.57
C GLU A 104 -7.32 -15.13 -4.89
N GLU A 105 -8.00 -14.65 -5.95
CA GLU A 105 -7.39 -14.35 -7.25
C GLU A 105 -6.34 -13.24 -7.20
N PHE A 106 -6.46 -12.31 -6.25
CA PHE A 106 -5.54 -11.20 -6.04
C PHE A 106 -4.83 -11.30 -4.67
N ALA A 107 -4.95 -12.46 -4.01
CA ALA A 107 -4.33 -12.68 -2.71
C ALA A 107 -2.82 -12.84 -2.85
N MET A 108 -2.10 -12.20 -1.93
CA MET A 108 -0.67 -12.38 -1.76
C MET A 108 -0.39 -13.61 -0.89
N ASN A 109 0.87 -14.02 -0.79
CA ASN A 109 1.23 -15.16 0.05
C ASN A 109 0.84 -14.91 1.52
N ASN A 110 -0.13 -15.69 2.01
CA ASN A 110 -0.72 -15.56 3.34
C ASN A 110 0.29 -15.77 4.49
N ASN A 111 1.43 -16.42 4.23
CA ASN A 111 2.45 -16.66 5.25
C ASN A 111 3.37 -15.45 5.47
N MET A 112 3.42 -14.53 4.50
CA MET A 112 4.27 -13.34 4.58
C MET A 112 3.53 -12.14 5.17
N MET A 113 2.20 -12.15 5.12
CA MET A 113 1.33 -11.04 5.53
C MET A 113 0.53 -11.34 6.80
N LEU A 114 0.35 -10.33 7.66
CA LEU A 114 -0.43 -10.43 8.91
C LEU A 114 -1.93 -10.08 8.73
N GLY A 115 -2.41 -9.94 7.50
CA GLY A 115 -3.83 -9.64 7.23
C GLY A 115 -4.15 -9.61 5.74
N THR A 116 -5.43 -9.70 5.41
CA THR A 116 -5.92 -9.62 4.03
C THR A 116 -5.95 -8.17 3.55
N PRO A 117 -5.44 -7.87 2.34
CA PRO A 117 -5.61 -6.56 1.73
C PRO A 117 -7.10 -6.22 1.53
N GLN A 118 -7.43 -4.93 1.55
CA GLN A 118 -8.81 -4.45 1.46
C GLN A 118 -8.93 -3.22 0.56
N TYR A 119 -10.08 -3.08 -0.09
CA TYR A 119 -10.40 -1.89 -0.89
C TYR A 119 -11.77 -1.33 -0.51
N HIS A 120 -11.93 -0.03 -0.71
CA HIS A 120 -13.14 0.75 -0.46
C HIS A 120 -13.47 1.57 -1.71
N ILE A 121 -14.69 1.42 -2.23
CA ILE A 121 -15.12 2.05 -3.49
C ILE A 121 -16.13 3.14 -3.17
N GLN A 122 -15.86 4.33 -3.69
CA GLN A 122 -16.72 5.50 -3.58
C GLN A 122 -17.12 5.97 -4.98
N LEU A 123 -18.42 6.04 -5.25
CA LEU A 123 -18.94 6.65 -6.48
C LEU A 123 -18.98 8.17 -6.28
N MET A 124 -18.14 8.92 -7.00
CA MET A 124 -18.05 10.38 -6.91
C MET A 124 -19.14 11.09 -7.71
N GLY A 125 -19.79 10.39 -8.64
CA GLY A 125 -20.90 10.91 -9.44
C GLY A 125 -20.88 10.41 -10.87
N SER A 126 -21.86 10.85 -11.64
CA SER A 126 -21.98 10.57 -13.08
C SER A 126 -21.89 11.85 -13.91
N GLY A 127 -21.23 11.75 -15.06
CA GLY A 127 -21.16 12.80 -16.07
C GLY A 127 -21.72 12.34 -17.42
N ASN A 128 -21.78 13.26 -18.37
CA ASN A 128 -22.19 12.96 -19.75
C ASN A 128 -20.96 12.60 -20.59
N GLY A 129 -20.94 11.40 -21.18
CA GLY A 129 -19.85 10.87 -22.01
C GLY A 129 -19.88 11.30 -23.47
N ALA A 130 -20.87 12.12 -23.87
CA ALA A 130 -21.04 12.56 -25.26
C ALA A 130 -19.82 13.30 -25.85
N GLY A 131 -18.99 13.94 -25.00
CA GLY A 131 -17.76 14.62 -25.41
C GLY A 131 -16.61 13.67 -25.79
N GLN A 132 -16.57 12.46 -25.22
CA GLN A 132 -15.45 11.53 -25.42
C GLN A 132 -15.55 10.73 -26.73
N LEU A 133 -16.76 10.50 -27.23
CA LEU A 133 -16.99 9.81 -28.52
C LEU A 133 -17.18 10.77 -29.69
N GLY A 134 -17.05 12.09 -29.47
CA GLY A 134 -17.25 13.08 -30.52
C GLY A 134 -18.68 13.10 -31.08
N GLN A 135 -19.66 12.55 -30.37
CA GLN A 135 -21.07 12.52 -30.80
C GLN A 135 -21.68 13.93 -30.89
N GLN A 136 -21.10 14.90 -30.19
CA GLN A 136 -21.46 16.31 -30.31
C GLN A 136 -20.76 17.00 -31.50
N ASN A 137 -19.72 16.38 -32.08
CA ASN A 137 -18.95 16.93 -33.20
C ASN A 137 -19.48 16.50 -34.59
N SER A 138 -20.52 15.66 -34.65
CA SER A 138 -21.14 15.24 -35.91
C SER A 138 -22.24 16.22 -36.33
N ALA A 139 -22.38 16.47 -37.63
CA ALA A 139 -23.35 17.44 -38.17
C ALA A 139 -24.83 17.13 -37.84
N ASN A 140 -25.14 15.88 -37.48
CA ASN A 140 -26.46 15.43 -37.04
C ASN A 140 -26.78 15.81 -35.57
N SER A 141 -25.79 16.23 -34.77
CA SER A 141 -25.98 16.59 -33.35
C SER A 141 -26.81 17.87 -33.14
N ASN A 142 -26.84 18.75 -34.15
CA ASN A 142 -27.61 20.00 -34.16
C ASN A 142 -28.99 19.85 -34.81
N GLN A 143 -29.41 18.63 -35.16
CA GLN A 143 -30.66 18.38 -35.88
C GLN A 143 -31.83 18.24 -34.89
N TYR A 144 -32.98 18.80 -35.25
CA TYR A 144 -34.19 18.71 -34.43
C TYR A 144 -34.60 17.24 -34.25
N GLY A 145 -34.77 16.80 -33.00
CA GLY A 145 -35.07 15.40 -32.66
C GLY A 145 -33.84 14.49 -32.54
N PHE A 146 -32.62 15.03 -32.57
CA PHE A 146 -31.42 14.25 -32.28
C PHE A 146 -31.44 13.70 -30.85
N ASN A 147 -31.38 12.38 -30.72
CA ASN A 147 -31.11 11.68 -29.47
C ASN A 147 -29.74 10.99 -29.64
N GLY A 148 -28.69 11.65 -29.17
CA GLY A 148 -27.31 11.18 -29.33
C GLY A 148 -26.93 9.94 -28.55
N GLY A 149 -27.88 9.29 -27.87
CA GLY A 149 -27.60 8.30 -26.84
C GLY A 149 -27.08 8.98 -25.57
N SER A 150 -27.66 8.63 -24.41
CA SER A 150 -27.14 9.10 -23.12
C SER A 150 -26.01 8.18 -22.69
N LEU A 151 -24.81 8.41 -23.22
CA LEU A 151 -23.62 7.76 -22.67
C LEU A 151 -23.34 8.38 -21.31
N THR A 152 -23.44 7.57 -20.27
CA THR A 152 -23.21 8.04 -18.91
C THR A 152 -21.82 7.61 -18.50
N GLU A 153 -21.02 8.53 -18.00
CA GLU A 153 -19.72 8.22 -17.42
C GLU A 153 -19.87 8.23 -15.91
N GLN A 154 -19.23 7.30 -15.23
CA GLN A 154 -19.19 7.26 -13.77
C GLN A 154 -17.76 7.41 -13.29
N TYR A 155 -17.60 8.26 -12.28
CA TYR A 155 -16.33 8.56 -11.64
C TYR A 155 -16.27 7.85 -10.29
N TYR A 156 -15.27 7.02 -10.11
CA TYR A 156 -15.04 6.26 -8.89
C TYR A 156 -13.75 6.73 -8.22
N ARG A 157 -13.75 6.75 -6.89
CA ARG A 157 -12.55 6.84 -6.07
C ARG A 157 -12.39 5.51 -5.34
N ILE A 158 -11.26 4.86 -5.55
CA ILE A 158 -10.93 3.59 -4.90
C ILE A 158 -9.82 3.89 -3.91
N THR A 159 -10.06 3.55 -2.65
CA THR A 159 -9.05 3.60 -1.59
C THR A 159 -8.70 2.16 -1.24
N ALA A 160 -7.43 1.79 -1.34
CA ALA A 160 -6.92 0.48 -1.01
C ALA A 160 -6.00 0.55 0.21
N ARG A 161 -6.06 -0.44 1.09
CA ARG A 161 -5.16 -0.57 2.24
C ARG A 161 -4.56 -1.96 2.30
N SER A 162 -3.31 -2.02 2.74
CA SER A 162 -2.50 -3.25 2.82
C SER A 162 -3.11 -4.32 3.72
N SER A 163 -3.78 -3.91 4.80
CA SER A 163 -4.54 -4.77 5.71
C SER A 163 -5.38 -3.93 6.67
N ASN A 164 -6.28 -4.56 7.44
CA ASN A 164 -6.94 -3.90 8.56
C ASN A 164 -5.89 -3.53 9.64
N PRO A 165 -5.82 -2.27 10.08
CA PRO A 165 -4.89 -1.79 11.10
C PRO A 165 -4.90 -2.58 12.42
N GLY A 166 -6.04 -3.12 12.84
CA GLY A 166 -6.16 -3.93 14.06
C GLY A 166 -5.47 -5.29 13.97
N LEU A 167 -5.24 -5.79 12.75
CA LEU A 167 -4.53 -7.05 12.50
C LEU A 167 -3.05 -6.85 12.17
N ALA A 168 -2.63 -5.61 11.88
CA ALA A 168 -1.28 -5.32 11.43
C ALA A 168 -0.18 -5.45 12.50
N GLN A 169 -0.51 -5.66 13.78
CA GLN A 169 0.40 -5.97 14.91
C GLN A 169 1.79 -5.26 14.86
N SER A 170 1.80 -3.94 14.64
CA SER A 170 3.01 -3.10 14.54
C SER A 170 3.83 -3.17 13.24
N ARG A 171 3.33 -3.79 12.17
CA ARG A 171 3.90 -3.66 10.82
C ARG A 171 3.44 -2.38 10.13
N ALA A 172 4.16 -2.01 9.07
CA ALA A 172 3.80 -0.89 8.22
C ALA A 172 2.41 -1.09 7.59
N ILE A 173 1.61 -0.02 7.57
CA ILE A 173 0.33 0.04 6.86
C ILE A 173 0.49 1.03 5.72
N VAL A 174 0.12 0.60 4.52
CA VAL A 174 0.17 1.44 3.32
C VAL A 174 -1.24 1.59 2.79
N VAL A 175 -1.56 2.82 2.38
CA VAL A 175 -2.85 3.17 1.78
C VAL A 175 -2.58 3.84 0.44
N LEU A 176 -3.24 3.33 -0.59
CA LEU A 176 -3.18 3.87 -1.95
C LEU A 176 -4.56 4.34 -2.35
N GLN A 177 -4.60 5.35 -3.21
CA GLN A 177 -5.85 5.87 -3.73
C GLN A 177 -5.72 6.16 -5.21
N THR A 178 -6.74 5.76 -5.96
CA THR A 178 -6.85 6.05 -7.39
C THR A 178 -8.26 6.54 -7.72
N THR A 179 -8.37 7.27 -8.82
CA THR A 179 -9.65 7.68 -9.39
C THR A 179 -9.81 7.05 -10.75
N VAL A 180 -10.92 6.34 -10.95
CA VAL A 180 -11.21 5.59 -12.17
C VAL A 180 -12.44 6.18 -12.82
N LYS A 181 -12.38 6.36 -14.14
CA LYS A 181 -13.55 6.65 -14.96
C LYS A 181 -13.99 5.39 -15.67
N ARG A 182 -15.29 5.10 -15.65
CA ARG A 182 -15.92 4.02 -16.41
C ARG A 182 -17.07 4.58 -17.24
N ASN A 183 -17.15 4.15 -18.50
CA ASN A 183 -18.28 4.43 -19.36
C ASN A 183 -19.31 3.31 -19.17
N ILE A 184 -20.59 3.67 -18.96
CA ILE A 184 -21.70 2.72 -18.84
C ILE A 184 -22.65 2.78 -20.03
#